data_AF-A0A964L9W5-F1
#
_entry.id   AF-A0A964L9W5-F1
#
_cell.length_a   1.000
_cell.length_b   1.000
_cell.length_c   1.000
_cell.angle_alpha   90.00
_cell.angle_beta   90.00
_cell.angle_gamma   90.00
#
_symmetry.space_group_name_H-M   'P 1'
#
loop_
_entity.id
_entity.type
_entity.pdbx_description
1 polymer ?
#
loop_
_entity_poly.entity_id
_entity_poly.type
_entity_poly.pdbx_seq_one_letter_code
_entity_poly.pdbx_strand_id
1 'polypeptide(L)'
;MSAVRLAGHAGADAPLERRGVSRVRRADDAPHVARHLGADALDSRRCRIGCVVRGVFWSGSILVGVAPMNRMVMFGCGLLLCLSLFASSEAVALNQGIIATFSIASVDPETGQCGAAVASKFPAVGKVVAHARSGVGAYCTQHYDIRASAPRALDLLADKKTPEETIAEILRTDKAPGLRQLAIIDMKGQSAQHHPVNAPAGSNYWGGMSGRFYVCQGNTLTGREVIVAMGKAYEETKGSLADRLMAALVAGDCAGGDHRGRLAAGIRVCKKDGDGYWLDLHVDKSDDAVIELHKNYVESDHAARGDWGKRPYAHPCPNRPVPKRPQ
;
A
#
# COMPACT_ATOMS: atom_id res chain seq x y z
N MET A 1 36.59 -52.35 18.38
CA MET A 1 37.67 -51.55 17.77
C MET A 1 36.98 -50.39 17.06
N SER A 2 37.16 -49.10 17.36
CA SER A 2 38.04 -48.40 18.27
C SER A 2 37.30 -47.17 18.80
N ALA A 3 37.53 -46.86 20.07
CA ALA A 3 37.07 -45.65 20.76
C ALA A 3 38.24 -44.67 20.84
N VAL A 4 38.00 -43.36 20.77
CA VAL A 4 38.87 -42.35 21.41
C VAL A 4 38.01 -41.23 22.00
N ARG A 5 38.14 -41.07 23.33
CA ARG A 5 37.74 -39.94 24.18
C ARG A 5 38.86 -38.89 24.21
N LEU A 6 38.53 -37.65 24.58
CA LEU A 6 39.09 -36.82 25.69
C LEU A 6 38.55 -35.37 25.52
N ALA A 7 37.73 -34.83 26.43
CA ALA A 7 38.10 -34.06 27.66
C ALA A 7 38.97 -32.82 27.35
N GLY A 8 38.68 -31.56 27.70
CA GLY A 8 37.92 -30.95 28.81
C GLY A 8 38.86 -29.93 29.48
N HIS A 9 38.39 -28.75 29.91
CA HIS A 9 38.95 -27.94 31.01
C HIS A 9 37.96 -26.85 31.45
N ALA A 10 37.93 -26.59 32.76
CA ALA A 10 36.96 -25.83 33.52
C ALA A 10 37.63 -24.75 34.39
N GLY A 11 36.83 -23.80 34.89
CA GLY A 11 37.06 -22.98 36.09
C GLY A 11 37.56 -21.55 35.85
N ALA A 12 37.29 -20.53 36.67
CA ALA A 12 36.37 -20.30 37.79
C ALA A 12 36.47 -18.80 38.21
N ASP A 13 35.37 -18.24 38.73
CA ASP A 13 35.20 -17.24 39.82
C ASP A 13 35.83 -15.81 39.84
N ALA A 14 34.94 -14.79 39.73
CA ALA A 14 34.56 -13.69 40.70
C ALA A 14 35.64 -12.85 41.44
N PRO A 15 35.40 -11.58 41.92
CA PRO A 15 34.18 -11.12 42.64
C PRO A 15 33.73 -9.62 42.52
N LEU A 16 32.64 -9.34 43.26
CA LEU A 16 31.88 -8.09 43.51
C LEU A 16 32.64 -6.94 44.22
N GLU A 17 32.22 -5.69 43.94
CA GLU A 17 31.87 -4.61 44.90
C GLU A 17 30.77 -3.72 44.24
N ARG A 18 29.58 -3.40 44.77
CA ARG A 18 29.02 -2.86 46.03
C ARG A 18 29.05 -1.33 46.20
N ARG A 19 27.83 -0.77 46.07
CA ARG A 19 27.14 0.27 46.89
C ARG A 19 27.36 1.76 46.59
N GLY A 20 26.22 2.44 46.38
CA GLY A 20 26.01 3.86 46.61
C GLY A 20 24.52 4.22 46.48
N VAL A 21 23.81 4.26 47.60
CA VAL A 21 22.38 4.57 47.76
C VAL A 21 22.23 6.03 48.20
N SER A 22 21.24 6.78 47.68
CA SER A 22 20.34 7.61 48.53
C SER A 22 19.24 8.39 47.80
N ARG A 23 17.99 8.11 48.23
CA ARG A 23 16.84 9.00 48.56
C ARG A 23 16.31 10.01 47.53
N VAL A 24 15.08 9.83 47.04
CA VAL A 24 13.77 10.27 47.62
C VAL A 24 13.58 11.79 47.64
N ARG A 25 12.63 12.29 46.83
CA ARG A 25 11.54 13.19 47.27
C ARG A 25 10.28 12.97 46.42
N ARG A 26 9.15 12.76 47.11
CA ARG A 26 7.80 13.07 46.63
C ARG A 26 7.62 14.59 46.61
N ALA A 27 6.80 15.09 45.71
CA ALA A 27 5.94 16.24 45.95
C ALA A 27 4.69 16.09 45.10
N ASP A 28 3.57 15.94 45.79
CA ASP A 28 2.23 16.23 45.31
C ASP A 28 2.17 17.69 44.81
N ASP A 29 1.30 17.96 43.84
CA ASP A 29 0.42 19.15 43.80
C ASP A 29 -0.24 19.29 42.41
N ALA A 30 -1.50 18.85 42.32
CA ALA A 30 -2.53 19.47 41.51
C ALA A 30 -3.37 20.33 42.47
N PRO A 31 -3.91 21.52 42.10
CA PRO A 31 -5.09 21.55 41.22
C PRO A 31 -5.28 22.84 40.38
N HIS A 32 -6.26 22.82 39.46
CA HIS A 32 -7.17 23.90 39.01
C HIS A 32 -7.65 23.54 37.58
N VAL A 33 -8.79 22.88 37.37
CA VAL A 33 -10.18 23.35 37.46
C VAL A 33 -10.39 24.72 36.80
N ALA A 34 -10.83 24.69 35.54
CA ALA A 34 -11.75 25.67 34.98
C ALA A 34 -12.85 24.93 34.21
N ARG A 35 -14.04 24.90 34.83
CA ARG A 35 -15.31 24.53 34.21
C ARG A 35 -15.78 25.70 33.33
N HIS A 36 -16.38 25.42 32.17
CA HIS A 36 -17.68 26.00 31.82
C HIS A 36 -18.33 25.32 30.60
N LEU A 37 -19.57 24.86 30.84
CA LEU A 37 -20.76 24.88 29.97
C LEU A 37 -20.68 24.05 28.67
N GLY A 38 -21.42 22.97 28.43
CA GLY A 38 -22.77 22.62 28.87
C GLY A 38 -23.80 23.12 27.83
N ALA A 39 -24.23 22.24 26.92
CA ALA A 39 -25.59 22.16 26.38
C ALA A 39 -25.69 21.07 25.28
N ASP A 40 -26.48 20.05 25.62
CA ASP A 40 -27.57 19.49 24.83
C ASP A 40 -27.31 18.58 23.61
N ALA A 41 -27.67 17.33 23.86
CA ALA A 41 -28.10 16.30 22.95
C ALA A 41 -29.08 16.82 21.88
N LEU A 42 -29.00 16.26 20.68
CA LEU A 42 -30.18 15.90 19.91
C LEU A 42 -29.85 14.77 18.92
N ASP A 43 -30.63 13.71 19.09
CA ASP A 43 -30.70 12.47 18.35
C ASP A 43 -31.56 12.63 17.07
N SER A 44 -31.21 11.80 16.09
CA SER A 44 -32.11 11.17 15.12
C SER A 44 -32.41 11.86 13.77
N ARG A 45 -32.27 11.01 12.75
CA ARG A 45 -33.06 10.91 11.49
C ARG A 45 -32.55 11.59 10.21
N ARG A 46 -32.14 10.70 9.30
CA ARG A 46 -32.56 10.58 7.88
C ARG A 46 -32.55 11.86 7.05
N CYS A 47 -31.47 12.06 6.28
CA CYS A 47 -31.50 12.93 5.11
C CYS A 47 -31.80 12.09 3.86
N ARG A 48 -33.06 12.14 3.39
CA ARG A 48 -33.43 11.91 1.98
C ARG A 48 -34.05 13.20 1.49
N ILE A 49 -33.44 13.86 0.50
CA ILE A 49 -34.07 14.94 -0.24
C ILE A 49 -34.05 14.54 -1.71
N GLY A 50 -35.24 14.25 -2.24
CA GLY A 50 -35.50 14.09 -3.65
C GLY A 50 -35.53 15.46 -4.33
N CYS A 51 -34.97 15.51 -5.53
CA CYS A 51 -35.02 16.68 -6.40
C CYS A 51 -36.30 16.61 -7.24
N VAL A 52 -37.26 17.49 -6.95
CA VAL A 52 -38.45 17.74 -7.79
C VAL A 52 -38.14 18.99 -8.62
N VAL A 53 -37.95 18.81 -9.93
CA VAL A 53 -37.84 19.93 -10.87
C VAL A 53 -39.23 20.33 -11.32
N ARG A 54 -39.68 21.51 -10.89
CA ARG A 54 -40.90 22.18 -11.37
C ARG A 54 -40.62 22.81 -12.74
N GLY A 55 -41.47 22.50 -13.71
CA GLY A 55 -41.52 23.15 -15.00
C GLY A 55 -42.10 24.57 -14.91
N VAL A 56 -41.55 25.47 -15.72
CA VAL A 56 -42.09 26.81 -15.97
C VAL A 56 -42.63 26.82 -17.41
N PHE A 57 -43.93 27.09 -17.52
CA PHE A 57 -44.64 27.36 -18.77
C PHE A 57 -44.27 28.75 -19.28
N TRP A 58 -43.94 28.87 -20.56
CA TRP A 58 -44.00 30.14 -21.28
C TRP A 58 -44.82 29.95 -22.55
N SER A 59 -45.90 30.71 -22.65
CA SER A 59 -46.84 30.75 -23.79
C SER A 59 -46.29 31.67 -24.88
N GLY A 60 -46.14 31.14 -26.09
CA GLY A 60 -45.84 31.92 -27.28
C GLY A 60 -46.37 31.22 -28.52
N SER A 61 -47.54 31.64 -28.97
CA SER A 61 -48.19 31.15 -30.20
C SER A 61 -47.46 31.69 -31.43
N ILE A 62 -46.96 30.80 -32.29
CA ILE A 62 -46.65 31.11 -33.69
C ILE A 62 -47.26 30.00 -34.54
N LEU A 63 -48.33 30.34 -35.28
CA LEU A 63 -48.89 29.51 -36.33
C LEU A 63 -47.92 29.52 -37.54
N VAL A 64 -47.44 28.34 -37.94
CA VAL A 64 -46.96 28.11 -39.31
C VAL A 64 -47.58 26.80 -39.78
N GLY A 65 -48.24 26.85 -40.93
CA GLY A 65 -49.07 25.79 -41.50
C GLY A 65 -48.29 24.51 -41.82
N VAL A 66 -48.93 23.38 -41.54
CA VAL A 66 -48.43 22.03 -41.85
C VAL A 66 -49.15 21.54 -43.11
N ALA A 67 -48.39 21.33 -44.20
CA ALA A 67 -48.82 20.51 -45.32
C ALA A 67 -48.63 19.00 -44.97
N PRO A 68 -49.48 18.08 -45.44
CA PRO A 68 -49.40 16.68 -45.05
C PRO A 68 -48.30 15.96 -45.84
N MET A 69 -47.32 15.40 -45.14
CA MET A 69 -46.29 14.54 -45.74
C MET A 69 -46.34 13.12 -45.17
N ASN A 70 -46.09 12.16 -46.06
CA ASN A 70 -46.34 10.73 -45.98
C ASN A 70 -46.03 10.01 -44.66
N ARG A 71 -47.00 9.19 -44.22
CA ARG A 71 -46.96 8.27 -43.06
C ARG A 71 -46.01 7.06 -43.19
N MET A 72 -45.04 7.06 -44.11
CA MET A 72 -44.33 5.83 -44.49
C MET A 72 -42.81 5.81 -44.21
N VAL A 73 -42.29 6.69 -43.34
CA VAL A 73 -40.84 6.74 -43.01
C VAL A 73 -40.56 6.98 -41.51
N MET A 74 -41.41 6.50 -40.60
CA MET A 74 -41.19 6.67 -39.15
C MET A 74 -41.15 5.36 -38.35
N PHE A 75 -41.00 4.22 -39.03
CA PHE A 75 -40.76 2.92 -38.36
C PHE A 75 -39.35 2.35 -38.59
N GLY A 76 -38.50 2.99 -39.41
CA GLY A 76 -37.13 2.52 -39.69
C GLY A 76 -36.04 3.09 -38.77
N CYS A 77 -36.28 4.24 -38.12
CA CYS A 77 -35.24 4.92 -37.32
C CYS A 77 -35.20 4.51 -35.85
N GLY A 78 -36.28 3.89 -35.32
CA GLY A 78 -36.35 3.51 -33.90
C GLY A 78 -35.50 2.29 -33.53
N LEU A 79 -35.29 1.35 -34.47
CA LEU A 79 -34.56 0.11 -34.20
C LEU A 79 -33.04 0.27 -34.35
N LEU A 80 -32.58 1.20 -35.20
CA LEU A 80 -31.17 1.54 -35.37
C LEU A 80 -30.63 2.42 -34.23
N LEU A 81 -31.46 3.25 -33.60
CA LEU A 81 -31.03 4.08 -32.46
C LEU A 81 -30.86 3.27 -31.17
N CYS A 82 -31.64 2.18 -30.97
CA CYS A 82 -31.48 1.29 -29.83
C CYS A 82 -30.22 0.40 -29.95
N LEU A 83 -29.85 -0.04 -31.15
CA LEU A 83 -28.62 -0.85 -31.35
C LEU A 83 -27.33 -0.04 -31.12
N SER A 84 -27.34 1.27 -31.37
CA SER A 84 -26.19 2.14 -31.06
C SER A 84 -26.07 2.50 -29.57
N LEU A 85 -27.17 2.51 -28.82
CA LEU A 85 -27.16 2.81 -27.39
C LEU A 85 -26.69 1.63 -26.51
N PHE A 86 -26.82 0.38 -26.98
CA PHE A 86 -26.27 -0.78 -26.28
C PHE A 86 -24.77 -1.00 -26.55
N ALA A 87 -24.24 -0.53 -27.68
CA ALA A 87 -22.81 -0.63 -28.00
C ALA A 87 -21.92 0.38 -27.25
N SER A 88 -22.53 1.42 -26.65
CA SER A 88 -21.78 2.54 -26.06
C SER A 88 -21.40 2.32 -24.58
N SER A 89 -21.88 1.25 -23.94
CA SER A 89 -21.62 1.02 -22.50
C SER A 89 -20.33 0.27 -22.20
N GLU A 90 -19.65 -0.31 -23.19
CA GLU A 90 -18.42 -1.09 -22.96
C GLU A 90 -17.14 -0.22 -22.91
N ALA A 91 -17.18 1.01 -23.40
CA ALA A 91 -16.00 1.86 -23.55
C ALA A 91 -15.73 2.83 -22.38
N VAL A 92 -16.46 2.72 -21.26
CA VAL A 92 -16.18 3.47 -20.02
C VAL A 92 -15.44 2.56 -19.03
N ALA A 93 -14.25 2.10 -19.39
CA ALA A 93 -13.34 1.45 -18.47
C ALA A 93 -11.89 1.58 -18.97
N LEU A 94 -10.98 1.90 -18.05
CA LEU A 94 -9.52 2.00 -18.22
C LEU A 94 -8.97 3.37 -18.69
N ASN A 95 -9.41 4.47 -18.06
CA ASN A 95 -8.53 5.64 -17.86
C ASN A 95 -7.98 5.66 -16.43
N GLN A 96 -7.46 4.52 -15.96
CA GLN A 96 -6.66 4.45 -14.74
C GLN A 96 -5.22 4.28 -15.18
N GLY A 97 -4.40 5.32 -14.95
CA GLY A 97 -3.01 5.33 -15.36
C GLY A 97 -2.23 4.15 -14.78
N ILE A 98 -1.29 3.62 -15.56
CA ILE A 98 -0.43 2.50 -15.17
C ILE A 98 0.39 2.90 -13.93
N ILE A 99 0.08 2.28 -12.80
CA ILE A 99 0.84 2.39 -11.55
C ILE A 99 2.03 1.43 -11.61
N ALA A 100 3.09 1.93 -12.24
CA ALA A 100 4.33 1.20 -12.38
C ALA A 100 5.25 1.38 -11.19
N THR A 101 5.68 0.30 -10.54
CA THR A 101 5.88 0.31 -9.08
C THR A 101 6.60 -0.93 -8.59
N PHE A 102 7.34 -0.81 -7.48
CA PHE A 102 7.75 -1.94 -6.65
C PHE A 102 7.29 -1.73 -5.21
N SER A 103 6.82 -2.81 -4.58
CA SER A 103 6.28 -2.80 -3.22
C SER A 103 6.61 -4.08 -2.47
N ILE A 104 6.55 -3.99 -1.14
CA ILE A 104 6.70 -5.10 -0.22
C ILE A 104 5.63 -4.99 0.86
N ALA A 105 4.97 -6.10 1.17
CA ALA A 105 4.05 -6.26 2.29
C ALA A 105 4.63 -7.32 3.23
N SER A 106 4.46 -7.11 4.54
CA SER A 106 5.09 -7.97 5.54
C SER A 106 4.33 -7.95 6.86
N VAL A 107 4.52 -9.02 7.63
CA VAL A 107 4.05 -9.16 9.00
C VAL A 107 5.21 -9.53 9.91
N ASP A 108 5.02 -9.29 11.19
CA ASP A 108 5.90 -9.76 12.25
C ASP A 108 5.03 -10.42 13.32
N PRO A 109 4.91 -11.76 13.32
CA PRO A 109 4.07 -12.46 14.30
C PRO A 109 4.57 -12.33 15.74
N GLU A 110 5.87 -12.09 15.95
CA GLU A 110 6.45 -11.96 17.29
C GLU A 110 5.98 -10.65 17.96
N THR A 111 5.98 -9.56 17.19
CA THR A 111 5.54 -8.24 17.68
C THR A 111 4.06 -7.94 17.40
N GLY A 112 3.40 -8.76 16.57
CA GLY A 112 2.05 -8.54 16.09
C GLY A 112 1.91 -7.34 15.13
N GLN A 113 3.01 -6.92 14.50
CA GLN A 113 3.03 -5.80 13.56
C GLN A 113 2.76 -6.27 12.14
N CYS A 114 2.22 -5.39 11.30
CA CYS A 114 2.10 -5.61 9.86
C CYS A 114 2.28 -4.30 9.12
N GLY A 115 2.74 -4.35 7.87
CA GLY A 115 2.99 -3.14 7.11
C GLY A 115 3.32 -3.39 5.66
N ALA A 116 3.40 -2.29 4.92
CA ALA A 116 3.80 -2.30 3.53
C ALA A 116 4.59 -1.04 3.17
N ALA A 117 5.49 -1.17 2.19
CA ALA A 117 6.27 -0.07 1.65
C ALA A 117 6.27 -0.13 0.12
N VAL A 118 6.38 1.03 -0.52
CA VAL A 118 6.24 1.17 -1.98
C VAL A 118 7.02 2.36 -2.53
N ALA A 119 7.49 2.26 -3.77
CA ALA A 119 8.06 3.38 -4.53
C ALA A 119 7.75 3.30 -6.03
N SER A 120 7.71 4.47 -6.69
CA SER A 120 7.26 4.60 -8.08
C SER A 120 7.63 5.95 -8.72
N LYS A 121 7.63 6.02 -10.07
CA LYS A 121 7.47 7.27 -10.85
C LYS A 121 6.01 7.77 -10.91
N PHE A 122 5.13 7.34 -10.02
CA PHE A 122 3.73 7.77 -9.88
C PHE A 122 3.56 8.65 -8.64
N PRO A 123 2.84 9.79 -8.71
CA PRO A 123 2.73 10.73 -7.60
C PRO A 123 1.96 10.11 -6.41
N ALA A 124 2.42 10.40 -5.19
CA ALA A 124 1.76 9.97 -3.94
C ALA A 124 1.46 8.46 -3.84
N VAL A 125 2.30 7.61 -4.44
CA VAL A 125 2.09 6.15 -4.55
C VAL A 125 1.90 5.45 -3.19
N GLY A 126 2.54 5.97 -2.13
CA GLY A 126 2.44 5.45 -0.77
C GLY A 126 1.01 5.35 -0.25
N LYS A 127 0.16 6.32 -0.63
CA LYS A 127 -1.26 6.33 -0.24
C LYS A 127 -2.10 5.39 -1.10
N VAL A 128 -1.61 5.01 -2.29
CA VAL A 128 -2.35 4.26 -3.31
C VAL A 128 -2.18 2.76 -3.15
N VAL A 129 -0.93 2.32 -3.06
CA VAL A 129 -0.58 0.90 -3.20
C VAL A 129 -0.50 0.19 -1.86
N ALA A 130 0.06 0.83 -0.82
CA ALA A 130 0.34 0.17 0.46
C ALA A 130 -0.85 0.25 1.42
N HIS A 131 -1.38 -0.91 1.82
CA HIS A 131 -2.46 -1.03 2.81
C HIS A 131 -2.08 -2.06 3.87
N ALA A 132 -2.48 -1.81 5.11
CA ALA A 132 -2.28 -2.72 6.23
C ALA A 132 -3.40 -2.54 7.25
N ARG A 133 -3.68 -3.58 8.05
CA ARG A 133 -4.63 -3.51 9.15
C ARG A 133 -4.11 -4.32 10.32
N SER A 134 -4.04 -3.67 11.48
CA SER A 134 -3.62 -4.24 12.76
C SER A 134 -4.30 -5.59 13.02
N GLY A 135 -3.50 -6.61 13.36
CA GLY A 135 -3.98 -7.95 13.66
C GLY A 135 -4.52 -8.76 12.46
N VAL A 136 -4.50 -8.21 11.25
CA VAL A 136 -5.05 -8.85 10.04
C VAL A 136 -3.96 -9.18 9.03
N GLY A 137 -3.17 -8.19 8.62
CA GLY A 137 -2.15 -8.37 7.60
C GLY A 137 -1.93 -7.13 6.73
N ALA A 138 -1.33 -7.34 5.56
CA ALA A 138 -0.98 -6.28 4.62
C ALA A 138 -1.31 -6.67 3.17
N TYR A 139 -1.62 -5.65 2.36
CA TYR A 139 -2.06 -5.80 0.98
C TYR A 139 -1.48 -4.70 0.09
N CYS A 140 -0.97 -5.10 -1.08
CA CYS A 140 -0.49 -4.20 -2.12
C CYS A 140 -1.20 -4.48 -3.44
N THR A 141 -1.81 -3.44 -4.02
CA THR A 141 -2.42 -3.47 -5.35
C THR A 141 -1.79 -2.40 -6.24
N GLN A 142 -1.35 -2.79 -7.44
CA GLN A 142 -0.56 -1.95 -8.35
C GLN A 142 -0.72 -2.39 -9.82
N HIS A 143 0.04 -1.76 -10.72
CA HIS A 143 -0.10 -1.83 -12.18
C HIS A 143 -1.39 -1.15 -12.66
N TYR A 144 -2.40 -1.88 -13.13
CA TYR A 144 -3.75 -1.31 -13.21
C TYR A 144 -4.41 -1.52 -11.86
N ASP A 145 -4.09 -0.63 -10.92
CA ASP A 145 -4.52 -0.71 -9.53
C ASP A 145 -6.04 -0.84 -9.37
N ILE A 146 -6.47 -1.53 -8.31
CA ILE A 146 -7.86 -1.61 -7.89
C ILE A 146 -7.95 -1.22 -6.41
N ARG A 147 -7.44 -0.04 -6.03
CA ARG A 147 -7.41 0.51 -4.66
C ARG A 147 -8.67 0.25 -3.85
N ALA A 148 -9.85 0.39 -4.48
CA ALA A 148 -11.13 0.20 -3.81
C ALA A 148 -11.33 -1.24 -3.27
N SER A 149 -10.54 -2.21 -3.74
CA SER A 149 -10.50 -3.58 -3.23
C SER A 149 -9.80 -3.71 -1.88
N ALA A 150 -8.95 -2.76 -1.47
CA ALA A 150 -8.10 -2.93 -0.30
C ALA A 150 -8.86 -3.13 1.02
N PRO A 151 -9.93 -2.37 1.34
CA PRO A 151 -10.74 -2.66 2.52
C PRO A 151 -11.33 -4.08 2.48
N ARG A 152 -11.91 -4.48 1.34
CA ARG A 152 -12.50 -5.81 1.15
C ARG A 152 -11.48 -6.93 1.26
N ALA A 153 -10.27 -6.76 0.72
CA ALA A 153 -9.20 -7.75 0.82
C ALA A 153 -8.80 -7.99 2.28
N LEU A 154 -8.69 -6.91 3.06
CA LEU A 154 -8.37 -7.00 4.49
C LEU A 154 -9.57 -7.53 5.30
N ASP A 155 -10.81 -7.26 4.90
CA ASP A 155 -12.00 -7.87 5.52
C ASP A 155 -12.00 -9.40 5.32
N LEU A 156 -11.69 -9.88 4.11
CA LEU A 156 -11.61 -11.31 3.81
C LEU A 156 -10.53 -12.01 4.65
N LEU A 157 -9.34 -11.40 4.81
CA LEU A 157 -8.31 -11.93 5.71
C LEU A 157 -8.78 -11.94 7.18
N ALA A 158 -9.49 -10.89 7.62
CA ALA A 158 -10.04 -10.84 8.98
C ALA A 158 -11.04 -11.99 9.22
N ASP A 159 -11.84 -12.31 8.20
CA ASP A 159 -12.76 -13.46 8.13
C ASP A 159 -12.07 -14.81 7.91
N LYS A 160 -10.73 -14.86 8.07
CA LYS A 160 -9.89 -16.06 8.03
C LYS A 160 -9.81 -16.73 6.66
N LYS A 161 -10.13 -16.01 5.58
CA LYS A 161 -9.76 -16.45 4.24
C LYS A 161 -8.25 -16.45 4.09
N THR A 162 -7.75 -17.44 3.36
CA THR A 162 -6.34 -17.47 2.97
C THR A 162 -6.03 -16.32 2.01
N PRO A 163 -4.75 -15.89 1.93
CA PRO A 163 -4.28 -14.96 0.91
C PRO A 163 -4.71 -15.33 -0.52
N GLU A 164 -4.63 -16.61 -0.88
CA GLU A 164 -5.01 -17.14 -2.19
C GLU A 164 -6.51 -17.03 -2.45
N GLU A 165 -7.34 -17.48 -1.50
CA GLU A 165 -8.80 -17.33 -1.61
C GLU A 165 -9.20 -15.85 -1.70
N THR A 166 -8.50 -14.99 -0.97
CA THR A 166 -8.75 -13.54 -0.98
C THR A 166 -8.47 -12.95 -2.36
N ILE A 167 -7.32 -13.25 -2.96
CA ILE A 167 -7.01 -12.81 -4.34
C ILE A 167 -8.06 -13.33 -5.33
N ALA A 168 -8.41 -14.62 -5.24
CA ALA A 168 -9.42 -15.21 -6.12
C ALA A 168 -10.76 -14.48 -6.01
N GLU A 169 -11.21 -14.16 -4.80
CA GLU A 169 -12.48 -13.47 -4.55
C GLU A 169 -12.45 -11.98 -4.97
N ILE A 170 -11.30 -11.31 -4.85
CA ILE A 170 -11.10 -9.95 -5.37
C ILE A 170 -11.18 -9.94 -6.91
N LEU A 171 -10.55 -10.92 -7.57
CA LEU A 171 -10.47 -10.96 -9.03
C LEU A 171 -11.71 -11.58 -9.70
N ARG A 172 -12.57 -12.27 -8.96
CA ARG A 172 -13.75 -12.99 -9.49
C ARG A 172 -14.65 -12.15 -10.40
N THR A 173 -14.77 -10.85 -10.13
CA THR A 173 -15.59 -9.92 -10.91
C THR A 173 -14.76 -8.84 -11.61
N ASP A 174 -13.44 -8.97 -11.62
CA ASP A 174 -12.57 -8.03 -12.32
C ASP A 174 -12.66 -8.29 -13.82
N LYS A 175 -12.92 -7.23 -14.60
CA LYS A 175 -13.00 -7.32 -16.07
C LYS A 175 -11.62 -7.43 -16.73
N ALA A 176 -10.54 -7.11 -16.01
CA ALA A 176 -9.18 -7.09 -16.52
C ALA A 176 -8.15 -7.68 -15.53
N PRO A 177 -8.35 -8.92 -15.02
CA PRO A 177 -7.44 -9.53 -14.04
C PRO A 177 -6.01 -9.64 -14.59
N GLY A 178 -5.85 -9.89 -15.89
CA GLY A 178 -4.53 -9.97 -16.53
C GLY A 178 -3.72 -8.65 -16.53
N LEU A 179 -4.33 -7.53 -16.14
CA LEU A 179 -3.67 -6.24 -15.97
C LEU A 179 -3.34 -5.92 -14.50
N ARG A 180 -3.77 -6.74 -13.54
CA ARG A 180 -3.57 -6.46 -12.11
C ARG A 180 -2.26 -7.04 -11.62
N GLN A 181 -1.67 -6.38 -10.62
CA GLN A 181 -0.63 -6.98 -9.82
C GLN A 181 -0.97 -6.82 -8.34
N LEU A 182 -1.20 -7.95 -7.65
CA LEU A 182 -1.65 -7.99 -6.27
C LEU A 182 -0.67 -8.80 -5.43
N ALA A 183 -0.40 -8.35 -4.21
CA ALA A 183 0.32 -9.11 -3.20
C ALA A 183 -0.38 -8.95 -1.86
N ILE A 184 -0.51 -10.05 -1.12
CA ILE A 184 -1.21 -10.06 0.16
C ILE A 184 -0.52 -11.02 1.12
N ILE A 185 -0.50 -10.65 2.40
CA ILE A 185 0.07 -11.46 3.47
C ILE A 185 -0.78 -11.34 4.73
N ASP A 186 -1.05 -12.47 5.38
CA ASP A 186 -1.79 -12.53 6.64
C ASP A 186 -0.85 -12.53 7.86
N MET A 187 -1.39 -12.36 9.07
CA MET A 187 -0.60 -12.40 10.31
C MET A 187 0.08 -13.75 10.61
N LYS A 188 -0.30 -14.83 9.92
CA LYS A 188 0.39 -16.12 10.03
C LYS A 188 1.62 -16.20 9.13
N GLY A 189 1.83 -15.21 8.27
CA GLY A 189 2.90 -15.19 7.27
C GLY A 189 2.57 -15.94 5.99
N GLN A 190 1.32 -16.38 5.81
CA GLN A 190 0.87 -16.93 4.53
C GLN A 190 0.75 -15.77 3.55
N SER A 191 1.21 -15.95 2.32
CA SER A 191 1.18 -14.89 1.32
C SER A 191 0.83 -15.42 -0.06
N ALA A 192 0.10 -14.61 -0.83
CA ALA A 192 -0.22 -14.89 -2.22
C ALA A 192 0.11 -13.69 -3.12
N GLN A 193 0.35 -13.98 -4.39
CA GLN A 193 0.59 -12.98 -5.42
C GLN A 193 -0.21 -13.27 -6.67
N HIS A 194 -0.66 -12.21 -7.33
CA HIS A 194 -1.21 -12.25 -8.68
C HIS A 194 -0.36 -11.35 -9.57
N HIS A 195 0.04 -11.88 -10.73
CA HIS A 195 0.90 -11.18 -11.67
C HIS A 195 0.16 -10.89 -12.98
N PRO A 196 0.48 -9.78 -13.65
CA PRO A 196 -0.17 -9.45 -14.91
C PRO A 196 0.29 -10.42 -16.00
N VAL A 197 -0.67 -11.12 -16.63
CA VAL A 197 -0.41 -11.96 -17.81
C VAL A 197 -0.53 -11.18 -19.12
N ASN A 198 -1.16 -10.01 -19.08
CA ASN A 198 -1.40 -9.12 -20.22
C ASN A 198 -0.73 -7.76 -20.02
N ALA A 199 0.45 -7.74 -19.38
CA ALA A 199 1.19 -6.50 -19.19
C ALA A 199 1.50 -5.82 -20.54
N PRO A 200 1.33 -4.50 -20.67
CA PRO A 200 1.64 -3.81 -21.93
C PRO A 200 3.14 -3.91 -22.23
N ALA A 201 3.52 -3.84 -23.50
CA ALA A 201 4.91 -3.99 -23.95
C ALA A 201 5.89 -3.01 -23.26
N GLY A 202 5.41 -1.84 -22.82
CA GLY A 202 6.20 -0.88 -22.04
C GLY A 202 6.51 -1.30 -20.60
N SER A 203 5.90 -2.38 -20.09
CA SER A 203 6.17 -2.94 -18.76
C SER A 203 7.39 -3.87 -18.82
N ASN A 204 8.57 -3.26 -19.04
CA ASN A 204 9.87 -3.91 -19.29
C ASN A 204 10.11 -5.21 -18.49
N TYR A 205 9.91 -5.18 -17.17
CA TYR A 205 9.93 -6.37 -16.32
C TYR A 205 8.84 -6.29 -15.25
N TRP A 206 8.22 -7.44 -14.94
CA TRP A 206 7.35 -7.63 -13.80
C TRP A 206 7.62 -8.97 -13.12
N GLY A 207 7.32 -9.06 -11.84
CA GLY A 207 7.45 -10.29 -11.06
C GLY A 207 7.25 -10.05 -9.57
N GLY A 208 7.53 -11.08 -8.78
CA GLY A 208 7.47 -11.02 -7.34
C GLY A 208 8.27 -12.16 -6.70
N MET A 209 8.38 -12.07 -5.38
CA MET A 209 9.02 -13.05 -4.52
C MET A 209 8.32 -13.03 -3.17
N SER A 210 8.17 -14.19 -2.57
CA SER A 210 7.74 -14.35 -1.18
C SER A 210 8.80 -15.11 -0.40
N GLY A 211 8.82 -14.88 0.91
CA GLY A 211 9.67 -15.59 1.85
C GLY A 211 9.01 -15.62 3.22
N ARG A 212 9.79 -15.88 4.27
CA ARG A 212 9.22 -15.91 5.63
C ARG A 212 8.74 -14.53 6.03
N PHE A 213 7.42 -14.40 6.19
CA PHE A 213 6.74 -13.21 6.69
C PHE A 213 6.83 -11.97 5.78
N TYR A 214 7.12 -12.15 4.49
CA TYR A 214 7.05 -11.05 3.52
C TYR A 214 6.64 -11.54 2.13
N VAL A 215 6.13 -10.58 1.36
CA VAL A 215 5.85 -10.72 -0.07
C VAL A 215 6.20 -9.41 -0.77
N CYS A 216 7.03 -9.46 -1.81
CA CYS A 216 7.41 -8.30 -2.61
C CYS A 216 7.10 -8.52 -4.09
N GLN A 217 6.79 -7.44 -4.78
CA GLN A 217 6.39 -7.45 -6.18
C GLN A 217 6.80 -6.17 -6.87
N GLY A 218 6.86 -6.22 -8.19
CA GLY A 218 7.07 -5.04 -8.99
C GLY A 218 6.70 -5.25 -10.44
N ASN A 219 6.39 -4.14 -11.11
CA ASN A 219 6.14 -4.08 -12.54
C ASN A 219 6.78 -2.83 -13.12
N THR A 220 7.07 -2.85 -14.42
CA THR A 220 7.79 -1.76 -15.11
C THR A 220 9.15 -1.51 -14.45
N LEU A 221 9.81 -2.58 -13.99
CA LEU A 221 11.12 -2.49 -13.34
C LEU A 221 12.25 -2.40 -14.37
N THR A 222 13.42 -2.00 -13.89
CA THR A 222 14.68 -2.10 -14.65
C THR A 222 15.10 -3.54 -14.89
N GLY A 223 14.77 -4.47 -14.00
CA GLY A 223 15.08 -5.90 -14.13
C GLY A 223 14.65 -6.74 -12.94
N ARG A 224 14.96 -8.04 -12.99
CA ARG A 224 14.68 -9.02 -11.92
C ARG A 224 15.45 -8.70 -10.64
N GLU A 225 16.62 -8.10 -10.79
CA GLU A 225 17.57 -7.75 -9.74
C GLU A 225 16.92 -6.87 -8.67
N VAL A 226 15.94 -6.04 -9.04
CA VAL A 226 15.16 -5.22 -8.10
C VAL A 226 14.44 -6.09 -7.07
N ILE A 227 13.69 -7.11 -7.53
CA ILE A 227 12.92 -7.99 -6.64
C ILE A 227 13.85 -8.84 -5.77
N VAL A 228 14.94 -9.35 -6.37
CA VAL A 228 15.94 -10.15 -5.64
C VAL A 228 16.62 -9.32 -4.55
N ALA A 229 16.99 -8.07 -4.85
CA ALA A 229 17.60 -7.17 -3.88
C ALA A 229 16.64 -6.83 -2.73
N MET A 230 15.35 -6.58 -3.04
CA MET A 230 14.33 -6.32 -2.02
C MET A 230 14.16 -7.50 -1.05
N GLY A 231 13.99 -8.71 -1.59
CA GLY A 231 13.83 -9.92 -0.76
C GLY A 231 15.06 -10.18 0.11
N LYS A 232 16.24 -10.17 -0.50
CA LYS A 232 17.51 -10.36 0.22
C LYS A 232 17.71 -9.35 1.35
N ALA A 233 17.50 -8.06 1.07
CA ALA A 233 17.66 -7.02 2.08
C ALA A 233 16.64 -7.14 3.22
N TYR A 234 15.40 -7.56 2.94
CA TYR A 234 14.41 -7.84 3.97
C TYR A 234 14.88 -8.97 4.89
N GLU A 235 15.37 -10.07 4.33
CA GLU A 235 15.80 -11.25 5.08
C GLU A 235 17.08 -11.04 5.90
N GLU A 236 18.03 -10.25 5.38
CA GLU A 236 19.31 -9.99 6.03
C GLU A 236 19.24 -8.88 7.09
N THR A 237 18.23 -8.00 6.99
CA THR A 237 18.08 -6.87 7.92
C THR A 237 17.48 -7.34 9.24
N LYS A 238 18.15 -6.99 10.33
CA LYS A 238 17.65 -7.14 11.70
C LYS A 238 17.01 -5.84 12.16
N GLY A 239 16.19 -5.93 13.20
CA GLY A 239 15.54 -4.77 13.81
C GLY A 239 14.02 -4.84 13.68
N SER A 240 13.37 -3.68 13.65
CA SER A 240 11.92 -3.60 13.62
C SER A 240 11.34 -4.06 12.27
N LEU A 241 10.01 -4.28 12.21
CA LEU A 241 9.35 -4.51 10.92
C LEU A 241 9.57 -3.33 9.95
N ALA A 242 9.55 -2.09 10.47
CA ALA A 242 9.78 -0.90 9.66
C ALA A 242 11.23 -0.85 9.12
N ASP A 243 12.22 -1.28 9.90
CA ASP A 243 13.62 -1.36 9.46
C ASP A 243 13.74 -2.27 8.23
N ARG A 244 13.16 -3.47 8.31
CA ARG A 244 13.20 -4.46 7.23
C ARG A 244 12.45 -4.01 5.98
N LEU A 245 11.29 -3.37 6.15
CA LEU A 245 10.54 -2.77 5.04
C LEU A 245 11.32 -1.65 4.34
N MET A 246 11.94 -0.75 5.11
CA MET A 246 12.76 0.33 4.57
C MET A 246 14.02 -0.20 3.89
N ALA A 247 14.68 -1.20 4.47
CA ALA A 247 15.85 -1.85 3.87
C ALA A 247 15.54 -2.48 2.52
N ALA A 248 14.42 -3.21 2.44
CA ALA A 248 13.94 -3.78 1.19
C ALA A 248 13.70 -2.70 0.13
N LEU A 249 12.99 -1.63 0.48
CA LEU A 249 12.67 -0.55 -0.45
C LEU A 249 13.92 0.17 -0.96
N VAL A 250 14.87 0.46 -0.07
CA VAL A 250 16.17 1.04 -0.42
C VAL A 250 16.95 0.12 -1.35
N ALA A 251 17.05 -1.17 -1.03
CA ALA A 251 17.77 -2.13 -1.87
C ALA A 251 17.17 -2.25 -3.28
N GLY A 252 15.83 -2.26 -3.39
CA GLY A 252 15.14 -2.23 -4.67
C GLY A 252 15.47 -1.00 -5.52
N ASP A 253 15.50 0.19 -4.91
CA ASP A 253 15.87 1.43 -5.61
C ASP A 253 17.36 1.44 -6.02
N CYS A 254 18.24 0.95 -5.15
CA CYS A 254 19.67 0.83 -5.43
C CYS A 254 19.97 -0.14 -6.58
N ALA A 255 19.14 -1.19 -6.73
CA ALA A 255 19.23 -2.13 -7.84
C ALA A 255 18.65 -1.59 -9.17
N GLY A 256 18.00 -0.42 -9.13
CA GLY A 256 17.52 0.30 -10.32
C GLY A 256 16.05 0.69 -10.27
N GLY A 257 15.24 0.03 -9.44
CA GLY A 257 13.82 0.37 -9.22
C GLY A 257 12.95 0.39 -10.49
N ASP A 258 12.03 1.36 -10.51
CA ASP A 258 11.15 1.68 -11.65
C ASP A 258 11.97 2.28 -12.80
N HIS A 259 11.93 1.67 -13.99
CA HIS A 259 12.78 2.08 -15.10
C HIS A 259 12.45 3.48 -15.64
N ARG A 260 11.29 4.04 -15.30
CA ARG A 260 10.87 5.38 -15.70
C ARG A 260 11.49 6.46 -14.80
N GLY A 261 12.04 6.09 -13.65
CA GLY A 261 12.63 7.00 -12.68
C GLY A 261 11.98 6.96 -11.30
N ARG A 262 12.27 7.99 -10.50
CA ARG A 262 11.81 8.14 -9.11
C ARG A 262 10.87 9.34 -8.99
N LEU A 263 9.81 9.22 -8.20
CA LEU A 263 8.89 10.34 -7.93
C LEU A 263 8.31 10.30 -6.53
N ALA A 264 7.83 9.13 -6.09
CA ALA A 264 7.19 9.01 -4.79
C ALA A 264 7.54 7.68 -4.12
N ALA A 265 7.50 7.69 -2.80
CA ALA A 265 7.69 6.52 -1.96
C ALA A 265 6.86 6.65 -0.67
N GLY A 266 6.52 5.53 -0.05
CA GLY A 266 5.87 5.56 1.26
C GLY A 266 5.98 4.23 2.01
N ILE A 267 5.81 4.31 3.32
CA ILE A 267 5.77 3.18 4.24
C ILE A 267 4.61 3.34 5.23
N ARG A 268 3.90 2.25 5.44
CA ARG A 268 2.78 2.11 6.39
C ARG A 268 3.03 0.92 7.29
N VAL A 269 2.92 1.13 8.59
CA VAL A 269 3.04 0.05 9.60
C VAL A 269 1.91 0.20 10.61
N CYS A 270 1.23 -0.89 10.92
CA CYS A 270 0.32 -1.03 12.05
C CYS A 270 1.02 -1.78 13.18
N LYS A 271 0.74 -1.37 14.42
CA LYS A 271 1.15 -2.12 15.61
C LYS A 271 0.02 -3.01 16.10
N LYS A 272 0.36 -4.06 16.84
CA LYS A 272 -0.60 -4.90 17.55
C LYS A 272 -1.58 -4.05 18.37
N ASP A 273 -2.86 -4.37 18.24
CA ASP A 273 -3.98 -3.71 18.93
C ASP A 273 -4.04 -2.18 18.73
N GLY A 274 -3.36 -1.66 17.69
CA GLY A 274 -3.41 -0.25 17.31
C GLY A 274 -4.60 0.08 16.42
N ASP A 275 -5.09 1.32 16.54
CA ASP A 275 -6.03 1.91 15.59
C ASP A 275 -5.27 2.59 14.44
N GLY A 276 -5.69 2.30 13.21
CA GLY A 276 -5.07 2.83 11.99
C GLY A 276 -3.58 2.48 11.81
N TYR A 277 -2.88 3.34 11.06
CA TYR A 277 -1.44 3.24 10.84
C TYR A 277 -0.69 3.83 12.03
N TRP A 278 0.22 3.03 12.59
CA TRP A 278 1.13 3.47 13.64
C TRP A 278 2.30 4.29 13.10
N LEU A 279 2.86 3.89 11.96
CA LEU A 279 3.81 4.68 11.17
C LEU A 279 3.20 4.91 9.78
N ASP A 280 3.16 6.16 9.33
CA ASP A 280 2.66 6.55 8.00
C ASP A 280 3.56 7.66 7.44
N LEU A 281 4.63 7.29 6.73
CA LEU A 281 5.59 8.23 6.14
C LEU A 281 5.51 8.19 4.62
N HIS A 282 5.50 9.36 4.00
CA HIS A 282 5.40 9.51 2.55
C HIS A 282 6.33 10.59 2.03
N VAL A 283 6.84 10.36 0.83
CA VAL A 283 7.41 11.39 -0.04
C VAL A 283 6.58 11.37 -1.31
N ASP A 284 5.73 12.38 -1.50
CA ASP A 284 4.74 12.39 -2.59
C ASP A 284 5.33 12.88 -3.93
N LYS A 285 6.43 13.65 -3.89
CA LYS A 285 7.14 14.17 -5.07
C LYS A 285 8.61 14.50 -4.75
N SER A 286 9.53 13.71 -5.29
CA SER A 286 10.98 13.90 -5.20
C SER A 286 11.68 13.12 -6.31
N ASP A 287 12.74 13.69 -6.89
CA ASP A 287 13.60 12.98 -7.84
C ASP A 287 14.45 11.88 -7.18
N ASP A 288 14.40 11.79 -5.85
CA ASP A 288 15.06 10.75 -5.06
C ASP A 288 14.20 10.22 -3.90
N ALA A 289 12.91 9.96 -4.19
CA ALA A 289 11.90 9.74 -3.16
C ALA A 289 12.22 8.62 -2.15
N VAL A 290 12.88 7.53 -2.55
CA VAL A 290 13.24 6.43 -1.63
C VAL A 290 14.32 6.85 -0.65
N ILE A 291 15.33 7.57 -1.14
CA ILE A 291 16.45 8.06 -0.33
C ILE A 291 15.97 9.15 0.63
N GLU A 292 15.12 10.05 0.16
CA GLU A 292 14.47 11.07 1.01
C GLU A 292 13.57 10.42 2.07
N LEU A 293 12.75 9.43 1.71
CA LEU A 293 11.94 8.68 2.67
C LEU A 293 12.83 7.98 3.70
N HIS A 294 13.93 7.37 3.28
CA HIS A 294 14.89 6.72 4.17
C HIS A 294 15.56 7.72 5.11
N LYS A 295 15.92 8.92 4.63
CA LYS A 295 16.44 9.98 5.47
C LYS A 295 15.42 10.40 6.53
N ASN A 296 14.18 10.67 6.11
CA ASN A 296 13.08 11.03 7.03
C ASN A 296 12.84 9.92 8.07
N TYR A 297 12.91 8.66 7.65
CA TYR A 297 12.80 7.50 8.55
C TYR A 297 13.93 7.46 9.59
N VAL A 298 15.19 7.55 9.16
CA VAL A 298 16.38 7.51 10.03
C VAL A 298 16.38 8.68 11.01
N GLU A 299 16.01 9.88 10.55
CA GLU A 299 15.97 11.10 11.36
C GLU A 299 14.74 11.17 12.28
N SER A 300 13.72 10.33 12.07
CA SER A 300 12.54 10.29 12.93
C SER A 300 12.82 9.69 14.31
N ASP A 301 12.29 10.30 15.37
CA ASP A 301 12.30 9.72 16.73
C ASP A 301 11.07 8.83 16.99
N HIS A 302 10.51 8.25 15.93
CA HIS A 302 9.29 7.44 16.00
C HIS A 302 9.58 6.05 16.59
N ALA A 303 8.71 5.55 17.47
CA ALA A 303 8.88 4.26 18.16
C ALA A 303 8.84 3.02 17.23
N ALA A 304 8.37 3.17 15.99
CA ALA A 304 8.43 2.11 14.97
C ALA A 304 9.83 1.97 14.35
N ARG A 305 10.68 2.99 14.47
CA ARG A 305 12.06 2.97 14.00
C ARG A 305 12.88 2.06 14.91
N GLY A 306 13.63 1.12 14.34
CA GLY A 306 14.62 0.38 15.10
C GLY A 306 16.02 0.99 14.91
N ASP A 307 17.02 0.11 14.90
CA ASP A 307 18.43 0.50 14.86
C ASP A 307 19.02 0.47 13.44
N TRP A 308 18.22 0.11 12.43
CA TRP A 308 18.66 0.10 11.04
C TRP A 308 18.72 1.53 10.47
N GLY A 309 19.81 1.83 9.76
CA GLY A 309 20.09 3.18 9.27
C GLY A 309 20.67 4.08 10.37
N LYS A 310 22.00 4.14 10.45
CA LYS A 310 22.71 4.90 11.48
C LYS A 310 22.57 6.40 11.28
N ARG A 311 22.64 7.13 12.40
CA ARG A 311 22.84 8.59 12.43
C ARG A 311 24.35 8.89 12.62
N PRO A 312 24.90 9.91 11.95
CA PRO A 312 24.27 10.76 10.94
C PRO A 312 23.94 9.95 9.67
N TYR A 313 22.88 10.37 8.97
CA TYR A 313 22.43 9.70 7.75
C TYR A 313 23.54 9.63 6.70
N ALA A 314 23.70 8.46 6.08
CA ALA A 314 24.60 8.24 4.96
C ALA A 314 23.83 7.63 3.79
N HIS A 315 24.07 8.13 2.58
CA HIS A 315 23.40 7.65 1.39
C HIS A 315 23.82 6.19 1.11
N PRO A 316 22.89 5.21 1.10
CA PRO A 316 23.22 3.78 1.05
C PRO A 316 23.79 3.30 -0.29
N CYS A 317 23.49 3.98 -1.40
CA CYS A 317 23.99 3.61 -2.73
C CYS A 317 24.27 4.84 -3.63
N PRO A 318 25.39 5.55 -3.43
CA PRO A 318 25.70 6.77 -4.18
C PRO A 318 25.87 6.53 -5.68
N ASN A 319 26.25 5.32 -6.09
CA ASN A 319 26.50 4.95 -7.48
C ASN A 319 25.34 4.16 -8.12
N ARG A 320 24.10 4.31 -7.61
CA ARG A 320 22.96 3.54 -8.14
C ARG A 320 22.67 3.91 -9.60
N PRO A 321 22.13 2.98 -10.42
CA PRO A 321 21.78 3.27 -11.80
C PRO A 321 20.80 4.44 -11.90
N VAL A 322 21.08 5.36 -12.82
CA VAL A 322 20.11 6.37 -13.24
C VAL A 322 19.18 5.71 -14.25
N PRO A 323 17.86 5.61 -13.96
CA PRO A 323 16.92 5.02 -14.91
C PRO A 323 16.96 5.80 -16.22
N LYS A 324 17.19 5.10 -17.33
CA LYS A 324 17.19 5.72 -18.66
C LYS A 324 15.78 6.25 -18.93
N ARG A 325 15.66 7.51 -19.37
CA ARG A 325 14.35 8.02 -19.82
C ARG A 325 13.82 7.08 -20.92
N PRO A 326 12.53 6.72 -20.91
CA PRO A 326 11.92 6.08 -22.06
C PRO A 326 12.20 6.95 -23.30
N GLN A 327 12.75 6.34 -24.35
CA GLN A 327 12.86 6.99 -25.66
C GLN A 327 11.48 7.07 -26.30
#